data_AF-R6W199-F1
#
_entry.id   AF-R6W199-F1
#
_cell.length_a   1.000
_cell.length_b   1.000
_cell.length_c   1.000
_cell.angle_alpha   90.00
_cell.angle_beta   90.00
_cell.angle_gamma   90.00
#
_symmetry.space_group_name_H-M   'P 1'
#
loop_
_entity.id
_entity.type
_entity.pdbx_description
1 polymer ?
#
loop_
_entity_poly.entity_id
_entity_poly.type
_entity_poly.pdbx_seq_one_letter_code
_entity_poly.pdbx_strand_id
1 'polypeptide(L)'
;MKQGNFDKADDDISHTCAYTLAKRTIAIGGVNRMLYVIAVRGTYGGEWYSNFDFAPSHTDNGAFAENFLFAAEDVLIGIKDYVDISENPFIVATGYSRGAACANILSLLLDSIYGGASVSGYSFATPPTYRDGIEKEYKNIFVINNKADLVPYLPLRQWGYRSVGTEIWLDADPDGVEKAGETAEMLYSVAPSVISYYNDRHSLTSSGLSDEGITAYELMLTVCAAARNGNFGFGNSTGKVDIISDASDFAPLAEQFSEWSKNGGSGFGEIVKQHMPTTYQKLLNGR
;
A
#
# COMPACT_ATOMS: atom_id res chain seq x y z
N MET A 1 25.96 1.02 5.23
CA MET A 1 24.61 1.12 4.65
C MET A 1 24.47 -0.04 3.67
N LYS A 2 23.28 -0.62 3.54
CA LYS A 2 22.91 -1.61 2.50
C LYS A 2 21.66 -1.13 1.79
N GLN A 3 21.55 -1.39 0.50
CA GLN A 3 20.36 -1.12 -0.31
C GLN A 3 19.99 -2.34 -1.15
N GLY A 4 18.72 -2.45 -1.53
CA GLY A 4 18.21 -3.48 -2.43
C GLY A 4 17.01 -2.99 -3.24
N ASN A 5 16.81 -3.58 -4.42
CA ASN A 5 15.65 -3.42 -5.31
C ASN A 5 15.31 -1.99 -5.77
N PHE A 6 16.29 -1.08 -5.82
CA PHE A 6 16.04 0.29 -6.30
C PHE A 6 15.76 0.37 -7.79
N ASP A 7 16.36 -0.53 -8.57
CA ASP A 7 16.29 -0.58 -10.03
C ASP A 7 15.17 -1.52 -10.47
N LYS A 8 13.92 -1.06 -10.32
CA LYS A 8 12.75 -1.79 -10.82
C LYS A 8 12.29 -1.18 -12.14
N ALA A 9 12.22 -2.02 -13.17
CA ALA A 9 11.70 -1.62 -14.47
C ALA A 9 10.20 -1.36 -14.42
N ASP A 10 9.72 -0.61 -15.40
CA ASP A 10 8.34 -0.18 -15.52
C ASP A 10 7.38 -1.33 -15.89
N ASP A 11 7.87 -2.34 -16.58
CA ASP A 11 7.16 -3.54 -17.01
C ASP A 11 7.38 -4.76 -16.08
N ASP A 12 8.20 -4.59 -15.04
CA ASP A 12 8.45 -5.65 -14.06
C ASP A 12 7.27 -5.80 -13.07
N ILE A 13 6.51 -6.88 -13.24
CA ILE A 13 5.34 -7.24 -12.43
C ILE A 13 5.68 -7.96 -11.11
N SER A 14 6.95 -8.24 -10.83
CA SER A 14 7.33 -8.94 -9.60
C SER A 14 6.95 -8.15 -8.35
N HIS A 15 6.50 -8.84 -7.30
CA HIS A 15 6.11 -8.21 -6.04
C HIS A 15 7.32 -7.94 -5.14
N THR A 16 8.13 -6.96 -5.50
CA THR A 16 9.30 -6.51 -4.72
C THR A 16 9.08 -5.12 -4.12
N CYS A 17 10.00 -4.70 -3.25
CA CYS A 17 10.10 -3.32 -2.80
C CYS A 17 11.55 -2.91 -2.56
N ALA A 18 11.88 -1.65 -2.87
CA ALA A 18 13.19 -1.09 -2.55
C ALA A 18 13.33 -0.80 -1.05
N TYR A 19 14.53 -1.00 -0.51
CA TYR A 19 14.81 -0.71 0.90
C TYR A 19 16.24 -0.23 1.11
N THR A 20 16.42 0.58 2.15
CA THR A 20 17.73 0.97 2.68
C THR A 20 17.85 0.55 4.14
N LEU A 21 18.95 -0.12 4.47
CA LEU A 21 19.37 -0.43 5.83
C LEU A 21 20.56 0.45 6.22
N ALA A 22 20.39 1.19 7.32
CA ALA A 22 21.44 1.92 7.99
C ALA A 22 21.65 1.36 9.40
N LYS A 23 22.86 1.54 9.96
CA LYS A 23 23.15 1.10 11.32
C LYS A 23 24.00 2.10 12.09
N ARG A 24 23.80 2.17 13.40
CA ARG A 24 24.57 3.01 14.33
C ARG A 24 24.49 2.44 15.74
N THR A 25 25.57 2.53 16.52
CA THR A 25 25.49 2.23 17.97
C THR A 25 24.76 3.34 18.71
N ILE A 26 23.76 2.97 19.52
CA ILE A 26 23.00 3.88 20.37
C ILE A 26 22.94 3.37 21.81
N ALA A 27 22.72 4.27 22.77
CA ALA A 27 22.45 3.91 24.16
C ALA A 27 20.95 3.87 24.41
N ILE A 28 20.40 2.71 24.77
CA ILE A 28 19.00 2.52 25.19
C ILE A 28 19.02 2.06 26.64
N GLY A 29 18.41 2.83 27.55
CA GLY A 29 18.37 2.49 28.98
C GLY A 29 19.75 2.32 29.62
N GLY A 30 20.76 3.06 29.13
CA GLY A 30 22.15 2.95 29.59
C GLY A 30 22.95 1.78 28.97
N VAL A 31 22.34 0.96 28.13
CA VAL A 31 23.00 -0.15 27.43
C VAL A 31 23.26 0.21 25.97
N ASN A 32 24.50 0.01 25.50
CA ASN A 32 24.83 0.20 24.10
C ASN A 32 24.27 -0.96 23.27
N ARG A 33 23.49 -0.64 22.24
CA ARG A 33 22.94 -1.59 21.26
C ARG A 33 23.22 -1.10 19.85
N MET A 34 23.38 -2.02 18.90
CA MET A 34 23.41 -1.67 17.49
C MET A 34 21.98 -1.38 17.02
N LEU A 35 21.68 -0.13 16.67
CA LEU A 35 20.46 0.25 15.97
C LEU A 35 20.60 -0.11 14.50
N TYR A 36 19.59 -0.77 13.97
CA TYR A 36 19.33 -0.94 12.54
C TYR A 36 18.06 -0.17 12.18
N VAL A 37 18.13 0.68 11.15
CA VAL A 37 16.95 1.33 10.58
C VAL A 37 16.77 0.79 9.16
N ILE A 38 15.64 0.16 8.92
CA ILE A 38 15.23 -0.39 7.63
C ILE A 38 14.11 0.50 7.10
N ALA A 39 14.44 1.37 6.15
CA ALA A 39 13.49 2.22 5.47
C ALA A 39 13.10 1.57 4.14
N VAL A 40 11.85 1.13 4.04
CA VAL A 40 11.25 0.57 2.83
C VAL A 40 10.61 1.69 2.02
N ARG A 41 11.00 1.80 0.76
CA ARG A 41 10.52 2.85 -0.14
C ARG A 41 9.06 2.61 -0.51
N GLY A 42 8.32 3.70 -0.70
CA GLY A 42 7.04 3.67 -1.42
C GLY A 42 7.22 3.32 -2.91
N THR A 43 6.18 3.55 -3.69
CA THR A 43 6.04 3.01 -5.04
C THR A 43 6.90 3.72 -6.11
N TYR A 44 7.60 2.94 -6.93
CA TYR A 44 8.33 3.39 -8.11
C TYR A 44 8.28 2.34 -9.24
N GLY A 45 8.16 2.80 -10.49
CA GLY A 45 8.13 1.92 -11.67
C GLY A 45 7.03 0.86 -11.60
N GLY A 46 7.39 -0.40 -11.86
CA GLY A 46 6.48 -1.55 -11.80
C GLY A 46 5.84 -1.84 -10.44
N GLU A 47 6.31 -1.24 -9.33
CA GLU A 47 5.68 -1.40 -8.00
C GLU A 47 4.22 -0.91 -7.98
N TRP A 48 3.82 -0.01 -8.89
CA TRP A 48 2.44 0.44 -9.00
C TRP A 48 1.49 -0.72 -9.32
N TYR A 49 1.87 -1.62 -10.24
CA TYR A 49 1.09 -2.84 -10.52
C TYR A 49 0.80 -3.62 -9.23
N SER A 50 1.84 -3.78 -8.41
CA SER A 50 1.73 -4.51 -7.16
C SER A 50 0.80 -3.85 -6.14
N ASN A 51 0.46 -2.56 -6.21
CA ASN A 51 -0.42 -1.93 -5.22
C ASN A 51 -1.85 -2.51 -5.22
N PHE A 52 -2.34 -2.92 -6.38
CA PHE A 52 -3.72 -3.40 -6.56
C PHE A 52 -3.82 -4.89 -6.82
N ASP A 53 -2.69 -5.57 -7.03
CA ASP A 53 -2.62 -7.01 -7.04
C ASP A 53 -2.24 -7.55 -5.64
N PHE A 54 -3.14 -7.41 -4.68
CA PHE A 54 -2.84 -7.71 -3.27
C PHE A 54 -3.03 -9.19 -2.88
N ALA A 55 -3.77 -9.96 -3.66
CA ALA A 55 -3.93 -11.40 -3.51
C ALA A 55 -3.78 -12.07 -4.90
N PRO A 56 -2.57 -12.11 -5.47
CA PRO A 56 -2.28 -12.74 -6.76
C PRO A 56 -2.70 -14.21 -6.85
N SER A 57 -2.91 -14.91 -5.73
CA SER A 57 -3.54 -16.23 -5.73
C SER A 57 -5.02 -16.23 -6.12
N HIS A 58 -5.66 -15.06 -6.11
CA HIS A 58 -7.09 -14.82 -6.27
C HIS A 58 -7.95 -15.59 -5.25
N THR A 59 -7.36 -15.93 -4.10
CA THR A 59 -8.05 -16.65 -3.03
C THR A 59 -8.45 -15.71 -1.90
N ASP A 60 -9.51 -16.08 -1.19
CA ASP A 60 -9.96 -15.41 0.02
C ASP A 60 -9.48 -16.13 1.31
N ASN A 61 -8.54 -17.07 1.21
CA ASN A 61 -8.04 -17.84 2.36
C ASN A 61 -6.67 -17.37 2.87
N GLY A 62 -6.02 -16.44 2.16
CA GLY A 62 -4.71 -15.90 2.55
C GLY A 62 -4.79 -15.06 3.83
N ALA A 63 -3.88 -15.29 4.78
CA ALA A 63 -3.79 -14.51 6.01
C ALA A 63 -3.17 -13.12 5.81
N PHE A 64 -2.52 -12.88 4.66
CA PHE A 64 -1.86 -11.64 4.32
C PHE A 64 -2.27 -11.16 2.92
N ALA A 65 -2.11 -9.87 2.67
CA ALA A 65 -1.97 -9.36 1.32
C ALA A 65 -0.62 -9.88 0.79
N GLU A 66 -0.68 -10.85 -0.11
CA GLU A 66 0.43 -11.73 -0.48
C GLU A 66 1.56 -10.96 -1.16
N ASN A 67 1.22 -9.99 -1.99
CA ASN A 67 2.19 -9.10 -2.65
C ASN A 67 3.07 -8.30 -1.66
N PHE A 68 2.53 -7.88 -0.53
CA PHE A 68 3.26 -7.16 0.51
C PHE A 68 4.05 -8.15 1.36
N LEU A 69 3.52 -9.36 1.58
CA LEU A 69 4.24 -10.45 2.25
C LEU A 69 5.49 -10.86 1.47
N PHE A 70 5.36 -11.16 0.17
CA PHE A 70 6.49 -11.55 -0.68
C PHE A 70 7.58 -10.47 -0.66
N ALA A 71 7.19 -9.21 -0.77
CA ALA A 71 8.12 -8.08 -0.71
C ALA A 71 8.79 -7.95 0.68
N ALA A 72 8.04 -8.16 1.77
CA ALA A 72 8.59 -8.11 3.13
C ALA A 72 9.56 -9.27 3.42
N GLU A 73 9.25 -10.48 2.94
CA GLU A 73 10.12 -11.66 3.04
C GLU A 73 11.42 -11.46 2.25
N ASP A 74 11.34 -10.90 1.03
CA ASP A 74 12.53 -10.55 0.25
C ASP A 74 13.43 -9.54 0.97
N VAL A 75 12.83 -8.50 1.58
CA VAL A 75 13.58 -7.56 2.43
C VAL A 75 14.23 -8.29 3.60
N LEU A 76 13.47 -9.13 4.31
CA LEU A 76 13.98 -9.89 5.47
C LEU A 76 15.18 -10.75 5.10
N ILE A 77 15.08 -11.54 4.02
CA ILE A 77 16.17 -12.36 3.49
C ILE A 77 17.38 -11.46 3.17
N GLY A 78 17.13 -10.33 2.50
CA GLY A 78 18.18 -9.38 2.12
C GLY A 78 18.92 -8.78 3.32
N ILE A 79 18.26 -8.53 4.44
CA ILE A 79 18.89 -7.87 5.61
C ILE A 79 19.45 -8.83 6.65
N LYS A 80 19.03 -10.09 6.66
CA LYS A 80 19.25 -11.03 7.77
C LYS A 80 20.72 -11.10 8.21
N ASP A 81 21.63 -11.39 7.28
CA ASP A 81 23.06 -11.49 7.55
C ASP A 81 23.68 -10.17 8.04
N TYR A 82 23.06 -9.03 7.73
CA TYR A 82 23.55 -7.72 8.17
C TYR A 82 23.13 -7.40 9.60
N VAL A 83 22.01 -7.95 10.06
CA VAL A 83 21.48 -7.76 11.41
C VAL A 83 22.11 -8.76 12.38
N ASP A 84 22.21 -10.03 11.97
CA ASP A 84 22.65 -11.14 12.83
C ASP A 84 24.12 -11.09 13.27
N ILE A 85 24.94 -10.24 12.65
CA ILE A 85 26.31 -9.97 13.14
C ILE A 85 26.34 -9.24 14.48
N SER A 86 25.23 -8.61 14.90
CA SER A 86 25.16 -7.87 16.14
C SER A 86 24.48 -8.71 17.22
N GLU A 87 25.12 -8.81 18.37
CA GLU A 87 24.46 -9.33 19.56
C GLU A 87 23.41 -8.32 20.06
N ASN A 88 22.19 -8.79 20.31
CA ASN A 88 21.07 -8.00 20.84
C ASN A 88 20.77 -6.69 20.06
N PRO A 89 20.51 -6.76 18.74
CA PRO A 89 20.25 -5.59 17.91
C PRO A 89 18.95 -4.88 18.35
N PHE A 90 18.86 -3.58 18.11
CA PHE A 90 17.58 -2.85 18.15
C PHE A 90 17.21 -2.45 16.72
N ILE A 91 16.01 -2.81 16.27
CA ILE A 91 15.65 -2.76 14.86
C ILE A 91 14.42 -1.87 14.70
N VAL A 92 14.52 -0.88 13.83
CA VAL A 92 13.41 -0.02 13.44
C VAL A 92 13.09 -0.32 11.99
N ALA A 93 11.87 -0.77 11.72
CA ALA A 93 11.36 -0.93 10.37
C ALA A 93 10.34 0.18 10.07
N THR A 94 10.49 0.85 8.94
CA THR A 94 9.63 1.96 8.56
C THR A 94 9.40 2.05 7.06
N GLY A 95 8.31 2.67 6.66
CA GLY A 95 7.98 2.92 5.27
C GLY A 95 6.74 3.80 5.14
N TYR A 96 6.48 4.23 3.91
CA TYR A 96 5.34 5.07 3.55
C TYR A 96 4.58 4.41 2.38
N SER A 97 3.24 4.45 2.39
CA SER A 97 2.39 3.86 1.34
C SER A 97 2.67 2.36 1.13
N ARG A 98 2.93 1.91 -0.10
CA ARG A 98 3.38 0.52 -0.37
C ARG A 98 4.51 0.06 0.56
N GLY A 99 5.52 0.91 0.75
CA GLY A 99 6.65 0.60 1.62
C GLY A 99 6.22 0.44 3.08
N ALA A 100 5.17 1.15 3.49
CA ALA A 100 4.59 1.02 4.84
C ALA A 100 3.92 -0.34 5.03
N ALA A 101 3.21 -0.85 4.02
CA ALA A 101 2.62 -2.20 4.07
C ALA A 101 3.72 -3.28 4.19
N CYS A 102 4.75 -3.20 3.35
CA CYS A 102 5.89 -4.12 3.44
C CYS A 102 6.61 -3.99 4.79
N ALA A 103 6.82 -2.77 5.29
CA ALA A 103 7.46 -2.53 6.59
C ALA A 103 6.59 -3.01 7.77
N ASN A 104 5.27 -2.98 7.65
CA ASN A 104 4.33 -3.46 8.67
C ASN A 104 4.43 -4.98 8.83
N ILE A 105 4.40 -5.74 7.72
CA ILE A 105 4.64 -7.18 7.74
C ILE A 105 6.08 -7.50 8.17
N LEU A 106 7.08 -6.76 7.68
CA LEU A 106 8.47 -6.94 8.09
C LEU A 106 8.63 -6.76 9.61
N SER A 107 7.94 -5.78 10.20
CA SER A 107 7.96 -5.57 11.66
C SER A 107 7.41 -6.77 12.42
N LEU A 108 6.35 -7.39 11.93
CA LEU A 108 5.79 -8.64 12.48
C LEU A 108 6.82 -9.79 12.43
N LEU A 109 7.46 -9.99 11.26
CA LEU A 109 8.46 -11.04 11.08
C LEU A 109 9.67 -10.83 11.99
N LEU A 110 10.16 -9.58 12.06
CA LEU A 110 11.28 -9.21 12.93
C LEU A 110 10.93 -9.37 14.42
N ASP A 111 9.71 -8.99 14.83
CA ASP A 111 9.23 -9.19 16.21
C ASP A 111 9.26 -10.68 16.60
N SER A 112 8.86 -11.56 15.67
CA SER A 112 8.90 -13.01 15.88
C SER A 112 10.33 -13.55 16.01
N ILE A 113 11.33 -12.93 15.38
CA ILE A 113 12.72 -13.40 15.36
C ILE A 113 13.52 -12.82 16.54
N TYR A 114 13.41 -11.51 16.78
CA TYR A 114 14.26 -10.77 17.72
C TYR A 114 13.53 -10.35 19.01
N GLY A 115 12.21 -10.51 19.06
CA GLY A 115 11.36 -10.15 20.19
C GLY A 115 10.99 -8.66 20.22
N GLY A 116 9.81 -8.36 20.77
CA GLY A 116 9.25 -7.00 20.74
C GLY A 116 10.01 -5.94 21.55
N ALA A 117 10.90 -6.34 22.46
CA ALA A 117 11.83 -5.41 23.14
C ALA A 117 13.02 -4.96 22.24
N SER A 118 13.18 -5.60 21.08
CA SER A 118 14.26 -5.38 20.13
C SER A 118 13.79 -4.80 18.80
N VAL A 119 12.48 -4.66 18.61
CA VAL A 119 11.88 -4.25 17.33
C VAL A 119 10.93 -3.09 17.57
N SER A 120 10.94 -2.10 16.69
CA SER A 120 9.90 -1.07 16.62
C SER A 120 9.50 -0.80 15.18
N GLY A 121 8.21 -0.99 14.88
CA GLY A 121 7.63 -0.72 13.57
C GLY A 121 6.95 0.65 13.53
N TYR A 122 7.23 1.44 12.50
CA TYR A 122 6.53 2.71 12.24
C TYR A 122 6.16 2.81 10.78
N SER A 123 4.89 2.68 10.47
CA SER A 123 4.38 2.67 9.10
C SER A 123 3.42 3.84 8.92
N PHE A 124 3.46 4.47 7.75
CA PHE A 124 2.70 5.69 7.45
C PHE A 124 1.87 5.52 6.19
N ALA A 125 0.61 5.96 6.23
CA ALA A 125 -0.33 5.81 5.12
C ALA A 125 -0.37 4.36 4.63
N THR A 126 -0.60 3.44 5.57
CA THR A 126 -0.31 2.02 5.40
C THR A 126 -1.52 1.29 4.81
N PRO A 127 -1.39 0.72 3.59
CA PRO A 127 -2.35 -0.28 3.10
C PRO A 127 -2.54 -1.39 4.15
N PRO A 128 -3.77 -1.83 4.43
CA PRO A 128 -4.01 -3.03 5.24
C PRO A 128 -3.24 -4.26 4.70
N THR A 129 -2.69 -5.07 5.60
CA THR A 129 -1.67 -6.08 5.29
C THR A 129 -2.03 -7.51 5.68
N TYR A 130 -2.89 -7.69 6.67
CA TYR A 130 -3.26 -9.01 7.19
C TYR A 130 -4.77 -9.16 7.26
N ARG A 131 -5.30 -10.38 7.14
CA ARG A 131 -6.72 -10.68 7.35
C ARG A 131 -6.93 -11.21 8.76
N ASP A 132 -8.03 -10.81 9.38
CA ASP A 132 -8.43 -11.14 10.75
C ASP A 132 -7.92 -12.52 11.22
N GLY A 133 -7.19 -12.57 12.35
CA GLY A 133 -6.53 -13.79 12.83
C GLY A 133 -5.33 -13.58 13.75
N ILE A 134 -4.80 -12.36 13.85
CA ILE A 134 -3.76 -12.01 14.82
C ILE A 134 -4.42 -11.59 16.13
N GLU A 135 -4.39 -12.47 17.13
CA GLU A 135 -4.91 -12.18 18.48
C GLU A 135 -3.89 -11.44 19.38
N LYS A 136 -2.59 -11.55 19.04
CA LYS A 136 -1.52 -10.92 19.82
C LYS A 136 -1.54 -9.40 19.63
N GLU A 137 -1.56 -8.69 20.74
CA GLU A 137 -1.33 -7.23 20.76
C GLU A 137 0.16 -6.92 20.57
N TYR A 138 0.50 -6.13 19.55
CA TYR A 138 1.87 -5.66 19.30
C TYR A 138 2.02 -4.21 19.76
N LYS A 139 2.63 -4.03 20.95
CA LYS A 139 2.83 -2.71 21.59
C LYS A 139 4.00 -1.91 21.02
N ASN A 140 4.72 -2.49 20.07
CA ASN A 140 5.93 -1.97 19.46
C ASN A 140 5.77 -1.72 17.95
N ILE A 141 4.59 -1.94 17.38
CA ILE A 141 4.30 -1.71 15.97
C ILE A 141 3.19 -0.66 15.88
N PHE A 142 3.47 0.44 15.21
CA PHE A 142 2.58 1.60 15.07
C PHE A 142 2.28 1.87 13.60
N VAL A 143 1.00 2.12 13.32
CA VAL A 143 0.46 2.38 12.00
C VAL A 143 -0.19 3.75 12.02
N ILE A 144 0.37 4.72 11.31
CA ILE A 144 -0.02 6.13 11.41
C ILE A 144 -0.69 6.53 10.09
N ASN A 145 -2.00 6.74 10.15
CA ASN A 145 -2.84 6.95 8.98
C ASN A 145 -3.57 8.29 9.06
N ASN A 146 -3.83 8.89 7.89
CA ASN A 146 -4.66 10.08 7.76
C ASN A 146 -6.08 9.63 7.34
N LYS A 147 -7.14 10.12 8.01
CA LYS A 147 -8.53 9.74 7.70
C LYS A 147 -8.99 10.14 6.29
N ALA A 148 -8.38 11.16 5.69
CA ALA A 148 -8.71 11.60 4.33
C ALA A 148 -7.89 10.90 3.24
N ASP A 149 -6.98 9.99 3.61
CA ASP A 149 -6.18 9.20 2.67
C ASP A 149 -6.89 7.88 2.36
N LEU A 150 -7.15 7.58 1.08
CA LEU A 150 -7.77 6.33 0.65
C LEU A 150 -6.84 5.11 0.81
N VAL A 151 -5.51 5.29 0.75
CA VAL A 151 -4.56 4.16 0.76
C VAL A 151 -4.70 3.27 2.01
N PRO A 152 -4.85 3.82 3.23
CA PRO A 152 -5.20 3.07 4.45
C PRO A 152 -6.50 2.26 4.44
N TYR A 153 -7.35 2.45 3.43
CA TYR A 153 -8.61 1.71 3.27
C TYR A 153 -8.52 0.61 2.20
N LEU A 154 -7.38 0.47 1.50
CA LEU A 154 -7.19 -0.49 0.41
C LEU A 154 -5.96 -1.38 0.66
N PRO A 155 -6.09 -2.72 0.67
CA PRO A 155 -7.29 -3.53 0.39
C PRO A 155 -8.42 -3.32 1.42
N LEU A 156 -9.66 -3.58 1.01
CA LEU A 156 -10.84 -3.22 1.79
C LEU A 156 -10.90 -3.94 3.14
N ARG A 157 -11.28 -3.18 4.18
CA ARG A 157 -11.55 -3.74 5.52
C ARG A 157 -12.76 -4.68 5.51
N GLN A 158 -13.73 -4.44 4.64
CA GLN A 158 -14.90 -5.28 4.44
C GLN A 158 -14.52 -6.69 3.93
N TRP A 159 -13.34 -6.85 3.30
CA TRP A 159 -12.78 -8.16 2.95
C TRP A 159 -12.01 -8.82 4.11
N GLY A 160 -11.96 -8.19 5.28
CA GLY A 160 -11.27 -8.68 6.47
C GLY A 160 -9.83 -8.18 6.63
N TYR A 161 -9.32 -7.32 5.73
CA TYR A 161 -7.96 -6.79 5.85
C TYR A 161 -7.83 -5.72 6.94
N ARG A 162 -6.72 -5.73 7.67
CA ARG A 162 -6.34 -4.83 8.76
C ARG A 162 -4.82 -4.61 8.76
N SER A 163 -4.31 -3.72 9.63
CA SER A 163 -2.88 -3.44 9.77
C SER A 163 -2.32 -4.00 11.07
N VAL A 164 -1.14 -4.60 11.06
CA VAL A 164 -0.54 -5.19 12.28
C VAL A 164 -0.16 -4.10 13.27
N GLY A 165 -0.55 -4.24 14.54
CA GLY A 165 -0.16 -3.34 15.63
C GLY A 165 -1.20 -2.28 15.97
N THR A 166 -0.74 -1.17 16.54
CA THR A 166 -1.62 -0.08 16.99
C THR A 166 -1.83 0.94 15.88
N GLU A 167 -3.09 1.10 15.45
CA GLU A 167 -3.47 2.13 14.49
C GLU A 167 -3.70 3.48 15.17
N ILE A 168 -3.05 4.51 14.65
CA ILE A 168 -3.17 5.91 15.07
C ILE A 168 -3.72 6.68 13.88
N TRP A 169 -4.97 7.12 14.00
CA TRP A 169 -5.67 7.87 12.96
C TRP A 169 -5.62 9.36 13.24
N LEU A 170 -4.94 10.09 12.37
CA LEU A 170 -4.84 11.54 12.40
C LEU A 170 -6.14 12.16 11.86
N ASP A 171 -6.60 13.22 12.51
CA ASP A 171 -7.73 14.01 12.03
C ASP A 171 -7.40 14.70 10.71
N ALA A 172 -8.44 14.93 9.91
CA ALA A 172 -8.34 15.48 8.57
C ALA A 172 -9.60 16.29 8.24
N ASP A 173 -9.56 16.97 7.11
CA ASP A 173 -10.72 17.68 6.57
C ASP A 173 -11.91 16.72 6.35
N PRO A 174 -13.12 17.02 6.86
CA PRO A 174 -14.27 16.13 6.79
C PRO A 174 -14.63 15.68 5.37
N ASP A 175 -14.54 16.58 4.37
CA ASP A 175 -14.89 16.25 2.98
C ASP A 175 -13.92 15.21 2.42
N GLY A 176 -12.64 15.28 2.80
CA GLY A 176 -11.64 14.28 2.44
C GLY A 176 -11.90 12.92 3.09
N VAL A 177 -12.33 12.92 4.35
CA VAL A 177 -12.69 11.68 5.08
C VAL A 177 -13.90 11.00 4.44
N GLU A 178 -14.95 11.76 4.14
CA GLU A 178 -16.16 11.27 3.50
C GLU A 178 -15.84 10.66 2.14
N LYS A 179 -15.10 11.38 1.29
CA LYS A 179 -14.70 10.90 -0.04
C LYS A 179 -13.87 9.62 0.00
N ALA A 180 -12.93 9.49 0.94
CA ALA A 180 -12.14 8.27 1.09
C ALA A 180 -13.03 7.07 1.47
N GLY A 181 -13.96 7.27 2.41
CA GLY A 181 -14.93 6.27 2.81
C GLY A 181 -15.88 5.86 1.68
N GLU A 182 -16.50 6.82 1.01
CA GLU A 182 -17.40 6.59 -0.13
C GLU A 182 -16.71 5.82 -1.25
N THR A 183 -15.45 6.14 -1.55
CA THR A 183 -14.70 5.42 -2.61
C THR A 183 -14.45 3.96 -2.23
N ALA A 184 -14.15 3.70 -0.96
CA ALA A 184 -14.00 2.33 -0.46
C ALA A 184 -15.34 1.56 -0.54
N GLU A 185 -16.46 2.20 -0.21
CA GLU A 185 -17.80 1.62 -0.34
C GLU A 185 -18.21 1.38 -1.79
N MET A 186 -17.91 2.31 -2.71
CA MET A 186 -18.13 2.13 -4.14
C MET A 186 -17.35 0.93 -4.68
N LEU A 187 -16.08 0.79 -4.31
CA LEU A 187 -15.29 -0.39 -4.67
C LEU A 187 -15.87 -1.68 -4.08
N TYR A 188 -16.33 -1.65 -2.82
CA TYR A 188 -16.99 -2.81 -2.20
C TYR A 188 -18.27 -3.22 -2.95
N SER A 189 -19.04 -2.24 -3.43
CA SER A 189 -20.33 -2.49 -4.11
C SER A 189 -20.17 -3.26 -5.42
N VAL A 190 -19.08 -3.03 -6.15
CA VAL A 190 -18.72 -3.73 -7.40
C VAL A 190 -17.78 -4.91 -7.17
N ALA A 191 -17.30 -5.11 -5.94
CA ALA A 191 -16.43 -6.22 -5.57
C ALA A 191 -16.63 -6.57 -4.08
N PRO A 192 -17.71 -7.28 -3.71
CA PRO A 192 -18.03 -7.57 -2.31
C PRO A 192 -17.08 -8.56 -1.62
N SER A 193 -16.17 -9.18 -2.37
CA SER A 193 -15.16 -10.12 -1.89
C SER A 193 -13.84 -10.00 -2.68
N VAL A 194 -12.77 -10.59 -2.12
CA VAL A 194 -11.50 -10.76 -2.87
C VAL A 194 -11.75 -11.54 -4.17
N ILE A 195 -12.58 -12.59 -4.12
CA ILE A 195 -12.89 -13.41 -5.30
C ILE A 195 -13.56 -12.56 -6.38
N SER A 196 -14.59 -11.79 -6.06
CA SER A 196 -15.28 -10.92 -7.02
C SER A 196 -14.37 -9.83 -7.58
N TYR A 197 -13.48 -9.26 -6.76
CA TYR A 197 -12.52 -8.24 -7.19
C TYR A 197 -11.66 -8.72 -8.38
N TYR A 198 -11.26 -9.99 -8.35
CA TYR A 198 -10.42 -10.60 -9.37
C TYR A 198 -11.19 -11.29 -10.50
N ASN A 199 -12.46 -11.68 -10.30
CA ASN A 199 -13.16 -12.58 -11.22
C ASN A 199 -14.47 -12.03 -11.81
N ASP A 200 -15.20 -11.16 -11.10
CA ASP A 200 -16.50 -10.68 -11.57
C ASP A 200 -16.29 -9.60 -12.64
N ARG A 201 -16.69 -9.90 -13.88
CA ARG A 201 -16.53 -9.00 -15.02
C ARG A 201 -17.78 -8.14 -15.18
N HIS A 202 -17.71 -6.87 -14.81
CA HIS A 202 -18.82 -5.92 -14.96
C HIS A 202 -18.84 -5.31 -16.35
N SER A 203 -20.04 -5.14 -16.90
CA SER A 203 -20.26 -4.46 -18.17
C SER A 203 -19.86 -2.98 -18.07
N LEU A 204 -19.27 -2.47 -19.14
CA LEU A 204 -18.86 -1.06 -19.25
C LEU A 204 -19.99 -0.18 -19.80
N THR A 205 -21.01 -0.77 -20.41
CA THR A 205 -22.08 -0.04 -21.12
C THR A 205 -23.48 -0.28 -20.56
N SER A 206 -23.59 -1.14 -19.53
CA SER A 206 -24.84 -1.50 -18.87
C SER A 206 -24.57 -1.96 -17.44
N SER A 207 -25.62 -2.09 -16.63
CA SER A 207 -25.51 -2.66 -15.28
C SER A 207 -25.28 -4.17 -15.33
N GLY A 208 -24.63 -4.71 -14.31
CA GLY A 208 -24.42 -6.14 -14.13
C GLY A 208 -23.22 -6.72 -14.87
N LEU A 209 -23.07 -8.04 -14.74
CA LEU A 209 -21.93 -8.79 -15.28
C LEU A 209 -22.04 -9.03 -16.79
N SER A 210 -20.89 -9.12 -17.45
CA SER A 210 -20.75 -9.40 -18.88
C SER A 210 -19.42 -10.09 -19.18
N ASP A 211 -19.45 -11.11 -20.04
CA ASP A 211 -18.23 -11.80 -20.50
C ASP A 211 -17.22 -10.85 -21.15
N GLU A 212 -17.70 -9.79 -21.81
CA GLU A 212 -16.88 -8.75 -22.46
C GLU A 212 -16.47 -7.60 -21.52
N GLY A 213 -16.98 -7.63 -20.29
CA GLY A 213 -16.72 -6.67 -19.23
C GLY A 213 -15.29 -6.71 -18.70
N ILE A 214 -15.05 -6.01 -17.60
CA ILE A 214 -13.77 -6.04 -16.88
C ILE A 214 -13.99 -6.22 -15.38
N THR A 215 -12.97 -6.71 -14.69
CA THR A 215 -13.01 -6.88 -13.23
C THR A 215 -12.66 -5.57 -12.50
N ALA A 216 -13.01 -5.48 -11.22
CA ALA A 216 -12.60 -4.35 -10.39
C ALA A 216 -11.06 -4.25 -10.30
N TYR A 217 -10.36 -5.39 -10.29
CA TYR A 217 -8.90 -5.44 -10.40
C TYR A 217 -8.39 -4.79 -11.70
N GLU A 218 -8.93 -5.20 -12.86
CA GLU A 218 -8.56 -4.63 -14.16
C GLU A 218 -8.84 -3.12 -14.21
N LEU A 219 -9.95 -2.68 -13.62
CA LEU A 219 -10.26 -1.25 -13.46
C LEU A 219 -9.19 -0.53 -12.63
N MET A 220 -8.84 -1.06 -11.46
CA MET A 220 -7.82 -0.45 -10.58
C MET A 220 -6.42 -0.45 -11.22
N LEU A 221 -6.10 -1.40 -12.09
CA LEU A 221 -4.86 -1.38 -12.87
C LEU A 221 -4.81 -0.17 -13.83
N THR A 222 -5.94 0.27 -14.39
CA THR A 222 -5.96 1.47 -15.25
C THR A 222 -5.71 2.75 -14.44
N VAL A 223 -6.25 2.82 -13.23
CA VAL A 223 -5.95 3.88 -12.25
C VAL A 223 -4.45 3.92 -11.92
N CYS A 224 -3.82 2.75 -11.84
CA CYS A 224 -2.38 2.61 -11.64
C CYS A 224 -1.54 3.14 -12.81
N ALA A 225 -1.91 2.77 -14.04
CA ALA A 225 -1.25 3.25 -15.24
C ALA A 225 -1.33 4.80 -15.35
N ALA A 226 -2.48 5.35 -14.98
CA ALA A 226 -2.72 6.79 -14.88
C ALA A 226 -1.79 7.45 -13.84
N ALA A 227 -1.71 6.90 -12.63
CA ALA A 227 -0.84 7.39 -11.56
C ALA A 227 0.65 7.42 -11.93
N ARG A 228 1.15 6.36 -12.59
CA ARG A 228 2.55 6.26 -13.04
C ARG A 228 2.96 7.39 -13.96
N ASN A 229 2.07 7.77 -14.87
CA ASN A 229 2.32 8.83 -15.85
C ASN A 229 2.09 10.24 -15.28
N GLY A 230 1.80 10.37 -13.98
CA GLY A 230 1.47 11.65 -13.36
C GLY A 230 0.13 12.24 -13.79
N ASN A 231 -0.68 11.47 -14.51
CA ASN A 231 -1.99 11.83 -15.03
C ASN A 231 -3.04 10.94 -14.39
N PHE A 232 -3.45 11.27 -13.16
CA PHE A 232 -4.45 10.46 -12.47
C PHE A 232 -5.84 10.64 -13.11
N GLY A 233 -6.63 9.57 -13.27
CA GLY A 233 -7.96 9.59 -13.91
C GLY A 233 -8.07 8.63 -15.11
N PHE A 234 -9.30 8.28 -15.49
CA PHE A 234 -9.54 7.29 -16.56
C PHE A 234 -9.25 7.80 -17.98
N GLY A 235 -9.36 9.11 -18.22
CA GLY A 235 -9.31 9.72 -19.55
C GLY A 235 -7.94 9.79 -20.26
N ASN A 236 -6.93 9.06 -19.79
CA ASN A 236 -5.63 8.94 -20.46
C ASN A 236 -5.17 7.48 -20.63
N SER A 237 -6.05 6.51 -20.38
CA SER A 237 -5.75 5.09 -20.62
C SER A 237 -6.32 4.68 -21.97
N THR A 238 -5.48 4.30 -22.94
CA THR A 238 -5.91 3.90 -24.29
C THR A 238 -6.60 2.53 -24.34
N GLY A 239 -7.57 2.27 -23.45
CA GLY A 239 -8.20 0.96 -23.24
C GLY A 239 -9.72 1.03 -23.04
N LYS A 240 -10.34 -0.15 -22.86
CA LYS A 240 -11.80 -0.36 -22.70
C LYS A 240 -12.48 0.58 -21.67
N VAL A 241 -11.71 1.15 -20.73
CA VAL A 241 -12.21 1.98 -19.61
C VAL A 241 -12.65 3.38 -20.03
N ASP A 242 -12.18 3.90 -21.17
CA ASP A 242 -12.71 5.14 -21.78
C ASP A 242 -14.19 5.04 -22.22
N ILE A 243 -14.78 3.84 -22.09
CA ILE A 243 -16.13 3.49 -22.56
C ILE A 243 -17.10 3.29 -21.37
N ILE A 244 -16.68 3.53 -20.11
CA ILE A 244 -17.61 3.43 -18.97
C ILE A 244 -18.75 4.43 -19.16
N SER A 245 -19.94 3.91 -19.45
CA SER A 245 -21.17 4.69 -19.54
C SER A 245 -21.81 4.88 -18.18
N ASP A 246 -22.68 5.88 -18.04
CA ASP A 246 -23.49 6.13 -16.84
C ASP A 246 -24.37 4.94 -16.41
N ALA A 247 -24.61 3.97 -17.31
CA ALA A 247 -25.38 2.77 -17.02
C ALA A 247 -24.56 1.64 -16.38
N SER A 248 -23.22 1.74 -16.36
CA SER A 248 -22.33 0.72 -15.78
C SER A 248 -22.32 0.76 -14.27
N ASP A 249 -22.15 -0.40 -13.63
CA ASP A 249 -21.93 -0.48 -12.17
C ASP A 249 -20.64 0.26 -11.75
N PHE A 250 -19.66 0.42 -12.65
CA PHE A 250 -18.45 1.18 -12.40
C PHE A 250 -18.63 2.70 -12.54
N ALA A 251 -19.77 3.20 -13.02
CA ALA A 251 -19.96 4.63 -13.27
C ALA A 251 -19.70 5.52 -12.04
N PRO A 252 -20.20 5.19 -10.83
CA PRO A 252 -19.94 6.01 -9.64
C PRO A 252 -18.44 6.08 -9.30
N LEU A 253 -17.75 4.93 -9.37
CA LEU A 253 -16.32 4.85 -9.12
C LEU A 253 -15.51 5.59 -10.20
N ALA A 254 -15.97 5.52 -11.46
CA ALA A 254 -15.40 6.24 -12.60
C ALA A 254 -15.47 7.75 -12.45
N GLU A 255 -16.64 8.25 -12.04
CA GLU A 255 -16.90 9.65 -11.75
C GLU A 255 -16.02 10.14 -10.58
N GLN A 256 -16.01 9.40 -9.47
CA GLN A 256 -15.22 9.75 -8.27
C GLN A 256 -13.73 9.92 -8.59
N PHE A 257 -13.10 8.94 -9.26
CA PHE A 257 -11.70 9.05 -9.66
C PHE A 257 -11.46 10.18 -10.69
N SER A 258 -12.45 10.51 -11.52
CA SER A 258 -12.36 11.61 -12.48
C SER A 258 -12.47 12.98 -11.82
N GLU A 259 -13.35 13.17 -10.84
CA GLU A 259 -13.44 14.40 -10.04
C GLU A 259 -12.14 14.66 -9.26
N TRP A 260 -11.56 13.59 -8.74
CA TRP A 260 -10.30 13.58 -8.01
C TRP A 260 -9.10 14.05 -8.85
N SER A 261 -9.17 13.86 -10.18
CA SER A 261 -8.19 14.35 -11.15
C SER A 261 -8.33 15.85 -11.44
N LYS A 262 -9.56 16.37 -11.47
CA LYS A 262 -9.88 17.74 -11.91
C LYS A 262 -9.55 18.82 -10.87
N ASN A 263 -9.56 18.49 -9.58
CA ASN A 263 -9.43 19.46 -8.48
C ASN A 263 -7.98 19.79 -8.08
N GLY A 264 -7.17 20.27 -9.02
CA GLY A 264 -5.73 20.56 -8.88
C GLY A 264 -5.29 21.48 -7.72
N GLY A 265 -5.41 21.02 -6.48
CA GLY A 265 -4.94 21.70 -5.27
C GLY A 265 -5.41 21.12 -3.93
N SER A 266 -6.42 20.23 -3.87
CA SER A 266 -6.92 19.70 -2.59
C SER A 266 -7.57 18.30 -2.62
N GLY A 267 -7.63 17.63 -3.78
CA GLY A 267 -8.24 16.29 -3.92
C GLY A 267 -7.23 15.12 -3.93
N PHE A 268 -7.69 13.92 -4.29
CA PHE A 268 -6.83 12.71 -4.36
C PHE A 268 -5.67 12.82 -5.36
N GLY A 269 -5.71 13.73 -6.34
CA GLY A 269 -4.52 14.08 -7.12
C GLY A 269 -3.34 14.58 -6.25
N GLU A 270 -3.62 15.30 -5.15
CA GLU A 270 -2.61 15.65 -4.14
C GLU A 270 -2.24 14.45 -3.26
N ILE A 271 -3.20 13.58 -2.92
CA ILE A 271 -2.92 12.33 -2.17
C ILE A 271 -1.98 11.44 -2.99
N VAL A 272 -2.25 11.19 -4.26
CA VAL A 272 -1.37 10.44 -5.17
C VAL A 272 -0.01 11.12 -5.32
N LYS A 273 0.05 12.45 -5.44
CA LYS A 273 1.33 13.16 -5.41
C LYS A 273 2.06 12.93 -4.09
N GLN A 274 1.37 12.95 -2.96
CA GLN A 274 1.97 12.61 -1.66
C GLN A 274 2.46 11.16 -1.67
N HIS A 275 1.81 10.23 -2.39
CA HIS A 275 2.27 8.86 -2.60
C HIS A 275 3.44 8.68 -3.60
N MET A 276 3.86 9.75 -4.29
CA MET A 276 4.94 9.69 -5.27
C MET A 276 6.31 10.04 -4.66
N PRO A 277 7.34 9.18 -4.78
CA PRO A 277 8.70 9.48 -4.32
C PRO A 277 9.28 10.78 -4.91
N THR A 278 8.90 11.11 -6.15
CA THR A 278 9.35 12.33 -6.85
C THR A 278 8.89 13.61 -6.18
N THR A 279 7.75 13.61 -5.49
CA THR A 279 7.26 14.75 -4.71
C THR A 279 8.21 15.07 -3.57
N TYR A 280 8.66 14.05 -2.84
CA TYR A 280 9.64 14.23 -1.76
C TYR A 280 11.01 14.66 -2.28
N GLN A 281 11.47 14.09 -3.40
CA GLN A 281 12.72 14.54 -4.02
C GLN A 281 12.68 16.02 -4.41
N LYS A 282 11.57 16.51 -4.95
CA LYS A 282 11.38 17.94 -5.25
C LYS A 282 11.42 18.80 -3.98
N LEU A 283 10.79 18.35 -2.89
CA LEU A 283 10.83 19.07 -1.60
C LEU A 283 12.25 19.12 -0.99
N LEU A 284 13.02 18.04 -1.13
CA LEU A 284 14.39 17.95 -0.63
C LEU A 284 15.39 18.77 -1.47
N ASN A 285 15.17 18.82 -2.79
CA ASN A 285 16.03 19.54 -3.73
C ASN A 285 15.60 21.00 -3.96
N GLY A 286 14.45 21.41 -3.40
CA GLY A 286 13.89 22.75 -3.47
C GLY A 286 14.38 23.71 -2.37
N ARG A 287 15.56 23.43 -1.79
CA ARG A 287 16.35 24.36 -0.97
C ARG A 287 17.64 24.71 -1.70
#